data_AF-A0A529X6N5-F1
#
_entry.id   AF-A0A529X6N5-F1
#
_cell.length_a   1.000
_cell.length_b   1.000
_cell.length_c   1.000
_cell.angle_alpha   90.00
_cell.angle_beta   90.00
_cell.angle_gamma   90.00
#
_symmetry.space_group_name_H-M   'P 1'
#
loop_
_entity.id
_entity.type
_entity.pdbx_description
1 polymer ?
#
loop_
_entity_poly.entity_id
_entity_poly.type
_entity_poly.pdbx_seq_one_letter_code
_entity_poly.pdbx_strand_id
1 'polypeptide(L)'
;SPEFVVIPESLSYLTYSFLHADIFHLGGNMLFLWVFGDNVEDALGHIRYLIFYLACAVAGAFFQGLVAWDSQVPLIGASGAIAGVVTAYLILY
;
A
#
# COMPACT_ATOMS: atom_id res chain seq x y z
N SER A 1 -28.88 -6.77 -8.81
CA SER A 1 -27.45 -7.06 -9.07
C SER A 1 -26.63 -5.89 -8.55
N PRO A 2 -25.40 -6.11 -8.05
CA PRO A 2 -24.51 -4.97 -7.82
C PRO A 2 -24.29 -4.24 -9.15
N GLU A 3 -24.38 -2.92 -9.13
CA GLU A 3 -24.05 -2.07 -10.28
C GLU A 3 -22.53 -1.89 -10.29
N PHE A 4 -21.88 -2.32 -11.38
CA PHE A 4 -20.44 -2.16 -11.52
C PHE A 4 -20.13 -0.70 -11.79
N VAL A 5 -19.50 -0.03 -10.82
CA VAL A 5 -18.99 1.33 -10.99
C VAL A 5 -17.56 1.23 -11.52
N VAL A 6 -17.34 1.77 -12.72
CA VAL A 6 -16.00 1.88 -13.29
C VAL A 6 -15.27 3.02 -12.60
N ILE A 7 -14.17 2.69 -11.93
CA ILE A 7 -13.26 3.67 -11.35
C ILE A 7 -12.25 4.11 -12.42
N PRO A 8 -11.87 5.41 -12.49
CA PRO A 8 -10.80 5.87 -13.36
C PRO A 8 -9.53 5.05 -13.17
N GLU A 9 -8.88 4.66 -14.27
CA GLU A 9 -7.65 3.85 -14.24
C GLU A 9 -6.55 4.48 -13.38
N SER A 10 -6.45 5.81 -13.40
CA SER A 10 -5.50 6.57 -12.58
C SER A 10 -5.69 6.35 -11.08
N LEU A 11 -6.91 6.11 -10.61
CA LEU A 11 -7.16 5.80 -9.21
C LEU A 11 -6.69 4.41 -8.83
N SER A 12 -6.52 3.49 -9.78
CA SER A 12 -6.04 2.13 -9.53
C SER A 12 -4.61 2.11 -8.98
N TYR A 13 -3.80 3.13 -9.26
CA TYR A 13 -2.47 3.31 -8.65
C TYR A 13 -2.52 3.51 -7.13
N LEU A 14 -3.70 3.79 -6.57
CA LEU A 14 -3.92 3.99 -5.15
C LEU A 14 -4.89 2.96 -4.56
N THR A 15 -6.04 2.77 -5.20
CA THR A 15 -7.15 1.96 -4.66
C THR A 15 -6.81 0.48 -4.56
N TYR A 16 -5.86 -0.01 -5.38
CA TYR A 16 -5.39 -1.39 -5.31
C TYR A 16 -4.86 -1.76 -3.90
N SER A 17 -4.26 -0.80 -3.20
CA SER A 17 -3.63 -1.01 -1.89
C SER A 17 -4.64 -1.34 -0.79
N PHE A 18 -5.92 -1.07 -1.02
CA PHE A 18 -7.01 -1.37 -0.09
C PHE A 18 -7.71 -2.71 -0.38
N LEU A 19 -7.48 -3.29 -1.56
CA LEU A 19 -8.02 -4.60 -1.94
C LEU A 19 -7.10 -5.72 -1.46
N HIS A 20 -7.68 -6.79 -0.94
CA HIS A 20 -6.95 -7.95 -0.43
C HIS A 20 -7.61 -9.23 -0.93
N ALA A 21 -6.79 -10.25 -1.22
CA ALA A 21 -7.25 -11.52 -1.79
C ALA A 21 -8.12 -12.30 -0.80
N ASP A 22 -7.74 -12.25 0.48
CA ASP A 22 -8.36 -13.00 1.56
C ASP A 22 -8.06 -12.34 2.93
N ILE A 23 -8.64 -12.91 3.98
CA ILE A 23 -8.51 -12.39 5.34
C ILE A 23 -7.09 -12.51 5.91
N PHE A 24 -6.30 -13.51 5.48
CA PHE A 24 -4.92 -13.68 5.93
C PHE A 24 -4.00 -12.66 5.27
N HIS A 25 -4.22 -12.36 3.98
CA HIS A 25 -3.51 -11.28 3.29
C HIS A 25 -3.79 -9.93 3.96
N LEU A 26 -5.05 -9.62 4.27
CA LEU A 26 -5.40 -8.41 5.02
C LEU A 26 -4.79 -8.42 6.43
N GLY A 27 -4.97 -9.50 7.19
CA GLY A 27 -4.48 -9.63 8.55
C GLY A 27 -2.96 -9.50 8.64
N GLY A 28 -2.22 -10.08 7.68
CA GLY A 28 -0.78 -9.92 7.56
C GLY A 28 -0.38 -8.46 7.37
N ASN A 29 -0.98 -7.76 6.40
CA ASN A 29 -0.69 -6.34 6.18
C ASN A 29 -1.00 -5.48 7.41
N MET A 30 -2.14 -5.72 8.07
CA MET A 30 -2.51 -4.98 9.27
C MET A 30 -1.57 -5.27 10.45
N LEU A 31 -1.05 -6.49 10.58
CA LEU A 31 -0.05 -6.84 11.59
C LEU A 31 1.23 -6.01 11.41
N PHE A 32 1.74 -5.88 10.18
CA PHE A 32 2.92 -5.05 9.93
C PHE A 32 2.66 -3.57 10.17
N LEU A 33 1.49 -3.06 9.77
CA LEU A 33 1.11 -1.68 10.11
C LEU A 33 0.99 -1.46 11.61
N TRP A 34 0.45 -2.42 12.35
CA TRP A 34 0.33 -2.32 13.80
C TRP A 34 1.68 -2.34 14.51
N VAL A 35 2.66 -3.11 14.00
CA VAL A 35 3.99 -3.25 14.60
C VAL A 35 4.93 -2.08 14.26
N PHE A 36 4.88 -1.55 13.03
CA PHE A 36 5.85 -0.55 12.56
C PHE A 36 5.23 0.82 12.29
N GLY A 37 3.92 0.88 12.06
CA GLY A 37 3.24 2.09 11.64
C GLY A 37 3.20 3.16 12.73
N ASP A 38 3.00 2.78 13.99
CA ASP A 38 2.91 3.74 15.11
C ASP A 38 4.23 4.51 15.32
N ASN A 39 5.37 3.79 15.32
CA ASN A 39 6.69 4.37 15.49
C ASN A 39 7.04 5.34 14.37
N VAL A 40 6.69 4.98 13.12
CA VAL A 40 6.94 5.84 11.96
C VAL A 40 5.97 7.02 11.94
N GLU A 41 4.71 6.82 12.35
CA GLU A 41 3.73 7.89 12.49
C GLU A 41 4.13 8.89 13.57
N ASP A 42 4.61 8.44 14.72
CA ASP A 42 5.10 9.30 15.80
C ASP A 42 6.32 10.12 15.35
N ALA A 43 7.22 9.53 14.56
CA ALA A 43 8.40 10.22 14.03
C ALA A 43 8.05 11.26 12.93
N LEU A 44 7.04 10.99 12.11
CA LEU A 44 6.67 11.86 10.98
C LEU A 44 5.56 12.88 11.32
N GLY A 45 4.67 12.52 12.23
CA GLY A 45 3.36 13.14 12.48
C GLY A 45 2.27 12.62 11.53
N HIS A 46 1.02 12.58 12.02
CA HIS A 46 -0.15 11.96 11.35
C HIS A 46 -0.30 12.30 9.86
N ILE A 47 -0.26 13.58 9.49
CA ILE A 47 -0.48 14.02 8.10
C ILE A 47 0.66 13.60 7.18
N ARG A 48 1.91 13.72 7.66
CA ARG A 48 3.10 13.35 6.88
C ARG A 48 3.19 11.84 6.72
N TYR A 49 2.80 11.08 7.76
CA TYR A 49 2.68 9.64 7.69
C TYR A 49 1.65 9.20 6.66
N LEU A 50 0.44 9.79 6.66
CA LEU A 50 -0.58 9.48 5.67
C LEU A 50 -0.09 9.74 4.24
N ILE A 51 0.49 10.92 3.98
CA ILE A 51 1.04 11.25 2.66
C ILE A 51 2.16 10.28 2.27
N PHE A 52 3.06 9.96 3.20
CA PHE A 52 4.15 9.03 2.98
C PHE A 52 3.64 7.63 2.62
N TYR A 53 2.70 7.09 3.39
CA TYR A 53 2.08 5.79 3.15
C TYR A 53 1.44 5.72 1.75
N LEU A 54 0.62 6.72 1.39
CA LEU A 54 -0.03 6.77 0.08
C LEU A 54 0.98 6.96 -1.06
N ALA A 55 2.05 7.73 -0.85
CA ALA A 55 3.12 7.89 -1.82
C ALA A 55 3.87 6.55 -2.04
N CYS A 56 4.12 5.78 -0.98
CA CYS A 56 4.70 4.44 -1.09
C CYS A 56 3.78 3.48 -1.85
N ALA A 57 2.46 3.55 -1.65
CA ALA A 57 1.50 2.77 -2.46
C ALA A 57 1.62 3.10 -3.96
N VAL A 58 1.59 4.39 -4.31
CA VAL A 58 1.71 4.84 -5.71
C VAL A 58 3.06 4.44 -6.32
N ALA A 59 4.15 4.62 -5.57
CA ALA A 59 5.49 4.20 -6.00
C ALA A 59 5.56 2.69 -6.22
N GLY A 60 4.94 1.90 -5.33
CA GLY A 60 4.84 0.45 -5.46
C GLY A 60 4.09 0.02 -6.71
N ALA A 61 2.92 0.62 -6.99
CA ALA A 61 2.17 0.36 -8.22
C ALA A 61 2.96 0.72 -9.48
N PHE A 62 3.62 1.89 -9.47
CA PHE A 62 4.44 2.32 -10.59
C PHE A 62 5.62 1.36 -10.82
N PHE A 63 6.33 0.97 -9.76
CA PHE A 63 7.44 0.04 -9.85
C PHE A 63 6.98 -1.34 -10.35
N GLN A 64 5.85 -1.85 -9.86
CA GLN A 64 5.24 -3.09 -10.37
C GLN A 64 4.98 -3.00 -11.88
N GLY A 65 4.41 -1.88 -12.34
CA GLY A 65 4.14 -1.65 -13.76
C GLY A 65 5.41 -1.60 -14.64
N LEU A 66 6.56 -1.21 -14.07
CA LEU A 66 7.83 -1.24 -14.78
C LEU A 66 8.46 -2.64 -14.84
N VAL A 67 8.40 -3.40 -13.74
CA VAL A 67 9.10 -4.69 -13.62
C VAL A 67 8.28 -5.88 -14.10
N ALA A 68 6.95 -5.75 -14.09
CA ALA A 68 5.99 -6.79 -14.47
C ALA A 68 4.92 -6.24 -15.42
N TRP A 69 5.37 -5.48 -16.43
CA TRP A 69 4.52 -4.76 -17.39
C TRP A 69 3.56 -5.67 -18.20
N ASP A 70 3.91 -6.94 -18.38
CA ASP A 70 3.11 -7.94 -19.10
C ASP A 70 2.21 -8.80 -18.19
N SER A 71 2.28 -8.60 -16.88
CA SER A 71 1.50 -9.35 -15.89
C SER A 71 0.00 -9.15 -16.09
N GLN A 72 -0.71 -10.27 -16.25
CA GLN A 72 -2.17 -10.31 -16.25
C GLN A 72 -2.75 -10.50 -14.83
N VAL A 73 -1.89 -10.72 -13.83
CA VAL A 73 -2.33 -10.89 -12.44
C VAL A 73 -2.62 -9.50 -11.85
N PRO A 74 -3.83 -9.27 -11.30
CA PRO A 74 -4.17 -8.00 -10.66
C PRO A 74 -3.23 -7.70 -9.50
N LEU A 75 -2.66 -6.48 -9.49
CA LEU A 75 -1.96 -5.97 -8.33
C LEU A 75 -3.00 -5.60 -7.26
N ILE A 76 -2.88 -6.18 -6.06
CA ILE A 76 -3.72 -5.91 -4.90
C ILE A 76 -2.87 -5.98 -3.61
N GLY A 77 -3.26 -5.21 -2.60
CA GLY A 77 -2.71 -5.31 -1.24
C GLY A 77 -1.85 -4.13 -0.81
N ALA A 78 -1.87 -3.87 0.50
CA ALA A 78 -1.15 -2.77 1.13
C ALA A 78 0.38 -2.96 1.23
N SER A 79 0.88 -4.14 0.85
CA SER A 79 2.26 -4.57 1.07
C SER A 79 3.32 -3.62 0.48
N GLY A 80 3.06 -3.01 -0.67
CA GLY A 80 3.97 -2.03 -1.27
C GLY A 80 4.14 -0.76 -0.41
N ALA A 81 3.04 -0.27 0.17
CA ALA A 81 3.08 0.86 1.10
C ALA A 81 3.78 0.49 2.41
N ILE A 82 3.46 -0.70 2.93
CA ILE A 82 4.03 -1.24 4.16
C ILE A 82 5.55 -1.47 4.04
N ALA A 83 6.03 -1.93 2.88
CA ALA A 83 7.47 -2.05 2.65
C ALA A 83 8.19 -0.69 2.80
N GLY A 84 7.55 0.39 2.36
CA GLY A 84 8.01 1.76 2.61
C GLY A 84 8.02 2.13 4.09
N VAL A 85 6.95 1.81 4.84
CA VAL A 85 6.87 2.02 6.30
C VAL A 85 7.96 1.24 7.04
N VAL A 86 8.16 -0.04 6.74
CA VAL A 86 9.22 -0.86 7.34
C VAL A 86 10.60 -0.29 7.01
N THR A 87 10.82 0.17 5.78
CA THR A 87 12.09 0.82 5.40
C THR A 87 12.32 2.10 6.18
N ALA A 88 11.28 2.94 6.36
CA ALA A 88 11.37 4.14 7.18
C ALA A 88 11.68 3.82 8.64
N TYR A 89 11.04 2.78 9.19
CA TYR A 89 11.33 2.29 10.53
C TYR A 89 12.81 1.92 10.69
N LEU A 90 13.36 1.12 9.77
CA LEU A 90 14.78 0.70 9.78
C LEU A 90 15.78 1.86 9.62
N ILE A 91 15.35 3.01 9.10
CA ILE A 91 16.20 4.21 8.98
C ILE A 91 16.14 5.04 10.27
N LEU A 92 15.01 5.02 10.97
CA LEU A 92 14.77 5.78 12.19
C LEU A 92 15.29 5.07 13.45
N TYR A 93 15.37 3.73 13.43
CA TYR A 93 15.68 2.85 14.57
C TYR A 93 16.68 1.76 14.18
#